data_AF-A0A0H3GHK6-F1
#
_entry.id   AF-A0A0H3GHK6-F1
#
_cell.length_a   1.000
_cell.length_b   1.000
_cell.length_c   1.000
_cell.angle_alpha   90.00
_cell.angle_beta   90.00
_cell.angle_gamma   90.00
#
_symmetry.space_group_name_H-M   'P 1'
#
loop_
_entity.id
_entity.type
_entity.pdbx_description
1 polymer ?
#
loop_
_entity_poly.entity_id
_entity_poly.type
_entity_poly.pdbx_seq_one_letter_code
_entity_poly.pdbx_strand_id
1 'polypeptide(L)'
;MKIVGVTACPTGIAHTYMSAEKLTITAEALGYEVKIETQGAKVENVLTKEDIATADYVILAVDKEIDTSRFAGKKIKKVSTSRAIKEADVVIDETVSGKGLISLEAKSSDVSSEQPSKASLYNHFMNGVNYMLPFVIAGGILIAISFAFGIDASNPDSDSYNALAAAFSKIGGDTAFGLMVPALAAGIAVSVAGRAGFAPGLVAGTLATVGGSGFLGGMIGGILAGYVAHFFANKVNVTKSLASIYQLIVVPLLGITIVGLAMVFIIDTPIAWVLNALTGWLNGLGETSGVVFGLLIGVMMAADMGGPINKSISTFSIGLMSAGVTAPIAACMAAGMVPPLGLALATLLFKNKFTKEEKTAGNSCWVLGASYITEGAIPFAVADPLRVIPSLMLGSATAAAISMGAGVTSMAPHGGIWVMFIPNVINHLFIYLLAIAAGTVVTAISVGLLKTPLNKRKNKEEMI
;
A
#
# COMPACT_ATOMS: atom_id res chain seq x y z
N MET A 1 4.35 1.82 -39.07
CA MET A 1 3.13 2.12 -38.28
C MET A 1 3.57 2.80 -37.02
N LYS A 2 2.79 3.77 -36.54
CA LYS A 2 3.07 4.53 -35.33
C LYS A 2 2.08 4.16 -34.23
N ILE A 3 2.61 3.60 -33.15
CA ILE A 3 1.86 3.19 -31.97
C ILE A 3 2.18 4.18 -30.86
N VAL A 4 1.14 4.78 -30.26
CA VAL A 4 1.31 5.52 -29.01
C VAL A 4 0.63 4.77 -27.88
N GLY A 5 1.02 5.02 -26.64
CA GLY A 5 0.37 4.35 -25.53
C GLY A 5 0.50 5.04 -24.20
N VAL A 6 -0.31 4.60 -23.24
CA VAL A 6 -0.27 5.05 -21.86
C VAL A 6 -0.18 3.84 -20.95
N THR A 7 0.75 3.88 -20.00
CA THR A 7 0.92 2.85 -18.98
C THR A 7 0.64 3.43 -17.60
N ALA A 8 -0.16 2.72 -16.79
CA ALA A 8 -0.62 3.26 -15.53
C ALA A 8 -1.04 2.16 -14.55
N CYS A 9 -0.24 1.87 -13.52
CA CYS A 9 -0.66 1.02 -12.39
C CYS A 9 -1.02 1.85 -11.15
N PRO A 10 -1.87 1.33 -10.22
CA PRO A 10 -2.33 2.06 -9.05
C PRO A 10 -1.21 2.61 -8.15
N THR A 11 -0.13 1.83 -7.98
CA THR A 11 1.02 2.24 -7.15
C THR A 11 1.99 3.13 -7.91
N GLY A 12 2.00 3.07 -9.24
CA GLY A 12 2.88 3.86 -10.09
C GLY A 12 4.37 3.52 -9.99
N ILE A 13 4.75 2.37 -9.39
CA ILE A 13 6.16 2.03 -9.09
C ILE A 13 6.77 1.06 -10.11
N ALA A 14 6.22 -0.15 -10.26
CA ALA A 14 6.88 -1.19 -11.07
C ALA A 14 6.12 -1.45 -12.38
N HIS A 15 4.86 -1.84 -12.30
CA HIS A 15 4.13 -2.30 -13.49
C HIS A 15 3.92 -1.19 -14.54
N THR A 16 3.85 0.08 -14.14
CA THR A 16 3.83 1.20 -15.09
C THR A 16 5.08 1.18 -15.99
N TYR A 17 6.27 1.18 -15.39
CA TYR A 17 7.53 1.26 -16.14
C TYR A 17 7.86 -0.05 -16.86
N MET A 18 7.61 -1.19 -16.22
CA MET A 18 7.84 -2.51 -16.84
C MET A 18 6.95 -2.73 -18.06
N SER A 19 5.68 -2.30 -18.01
CA SER A 19 4.79 -2.41 -19.17
C SER A 19 5.21 -1.46 -20.29
N ALA A 20 5.66 -0.24 -19.97
CA ALA A 20 6.17 0.69 -20.98
C ALA A 20 7.42 0.15 -21.66
N GLU A 21 8.40 -0.30 -20.88
CA GLU A 21 9.65 -0.87 -21.40
C GLU A 21 9.38 -2.09 -22.28
N LYS A 22 8.52 -3.02 -21.84
CA LYS A 22 8.18 -4.21 -22.64
C LYS A 22 7.47 -3.88 -23.94
N LEU A 23 6.48 -2.99 -23.91
CA LEU A 23 5.78 -2.57 -25.13
C LEU A 23 6.71 -1.84 -26.09
N THR A 24 7.62 -0.99 -25.58
CA THR A 24 8.60 -0.29 -26.41
C THR A 24 9.55 -1.26 -27.09
N ILE A 25 10.23 -2.13 -26.32
CA ILE A 25 11.21 -3.09 -26.85
C ILE A 25 10.54 -4.01 -27.89
N THR A 26 9.35 -4.51 -27.60
CA THR A 26 8.67 -5.44 -28.51
C THR A 26 8.17 -4.73 -29.78
N ALA A 27 7.66 -3.50 -29.68
CA ALA A 27 7.20 -2.75 -30.85
C ALA A 27 8.38 -2.35 -31.77
N GLU A 28 9.51 -1.95 -31.19
CA GLU A 28 10.74 -1.65 -31.94
C GLU A 28 11.30 -2.91 -32.62
N ALA A 29 11.30 -4.05 -31.93
CA ALA A 29 11.72 -5.34 -32.50
C ALA A 29 10.85 -5.78 -33.70
N LEU A 30 9.58 -5.36 -33.74
CA LEU A 30 8.65 -5.60 -34.83
C LEU A 30 8.68 -4.50 -35.92
N GLY A 31 9.56 -3.49 -35.78
CA GLY A 31 9.74 -2.42 -36.77
C GLY A 31 8.68 -1.31 -36.70
N TYR A 32 7.99 -1.15 -35.57
CA TYR A 32 7.02 -0.08 -35.35
C TYR A 32 7.64 1.12 -34.62
N GLU A 33 7.23 2.33 -34.99
CA GLU A 33 7.56 3.53 -34.22
C GLU A 33 6.64 3.55 -32.99
N VAL A 34 7.23 3.66 -31.80
CA VAL A 34 6.49 3.56 -30.54
C VAL A 34 6.81 4.70 -29.59
N LYS A 35 5.79 5.27 -28.96
CA LYS A 35 5.96 6.24 -27.87
C LYS A 35 4.97 5.97 -26.75
N ILE A 36 5.47 5.65 -25.57
CA ILE A 36 4.65 5.30 -24.41
C ILE A 36 4.80 6.37 -23.32
N GLU A 37 3.68 7.01 -22.97
CA GLU A 37 3.59 7.85 -21.77
C GLU A 37 3.46 6.97 -20.53
N THR A 38 4.22 7.29 -19.51
CA THR A 38 4.15 6.60 -18.20
C THR A 38 3.45 7.50 -17.21
N GLN A 39 2.40 6.99 -16.55
CA GLN A 39 1.68 7.69 -15.48
C GLN A 39 1.94 7.00 -14.13
N GLY A 40 3.22 6.95 -13.76
CA GLY A 40 3.72 6.32 -12.55
C GLY A 40 3.72 7.27 -11.35
N ALA A 41 4.75 7.16 -10.50
CA ALA A 41 5.03 8.13 -9.44
C ALA A 41 5.28 9.55 -10.00
N LYS A 42 5.79 9.63 -11.23
CA LYS A 42 5.84 10.83 -12.07
C LYS A 42 5.19 10.54 -13.41
N VAL A 43 4.67 11.58 -14.05
CA VAL A 43 4.24 11.49 -15.45
C VAL A 43 5.45 11.81 -16.33
N GLU A 44 5.85 10.87 -17.16
CA GLU A 44 7.02 11.00 -18.04
C GLU A 44 6.64 10.61 -19.47
N ASN A 45 7.37 11.14 -20.46
CA ASN A 45 7.12 10.91 -21.89
C ASN A 45 5.72 11.31 -22.35
N VAL A 46 5.21 12.44 -21.84
CA VAL A 46 3.87 12.95 -22.15
C VAL A 46 3.64 12.99 -23.66
N LEU A 47 2.54 12.37 -24.11
CA LEU A 47 2.14 12.37 -25.50
C LEU A 47 1.66 13.77 -25.91
N THR A 48 2.29 14.33 -26.94
CA THR A 48 1.87 15.59 -27.54
C THR A 48 0.62 15.38 -28.40
N LYS A 49 -0.06 16.47 -28.76
CA LYS A 49 -1.21 16.40 -29.69
C LYS A 49 -0.80 15.82 -31.05
N GLU A 50 0.41 16.12 -31.52
CA GLU A 50 0.95 15.60 -32.78
C GLU A 50 1.28 14.10 -32.70
N ASP A 51 1.82 13.62 -31.58
CA ASP A 51 2.05 12.18 -31.37
C ASP A 51 0.72 11.41 -31.49
N ILE A 52 -0.33 11.92 -30.85
CA ILE A 52 -1.65 11.29 -30.89
C ILE A 52 -2.26 11.39 -32.29
N ALA A 53 -2.18 12.56 -32.93
CA ALA A 53 -2.76 12.78 -34.26
C ALA A 53 -2.13 11.87 -35.32
N THR A 54 -0.82 11.66 -35.27
CA THR A 54 -0.06 10.82 -36.22
C THR A 54 -0.08 9.33 -35.89
N ALA A 55 -0.58 8.93 -34.72
CA ALA A 55 -0.67 7.53 -34.33
C ALA A 55 -1.74 6.77 -35.12
N ASP A 56 -1.38 5.59 -35.61
CA ASP A 56 -2.26 4.60 -36.22
C ASP A 56 -3.11 3.88 -35.16
N TYR A 57 -2.47 3.57 -34.02
CA TYR A 57 -3.06 2.84 -32.90
C TYR A 57 -2.65 3.42 -31.55
N VAL A 58 -3.51 3.25 -30.56
CA VAL A 58 -3.27 3.65 -29.16
C VAL A 58 -3.35 2.42 -28.26
N ILE A 59 -2.30 2.10 -27.49
CA ILE A 59 -2.33 1.03 -26.49
C ILE A 59 -2.47 1.65 -25.09
N LEU A 60 -3.56 1.32 -24.39
CA LEU A 60 -3.79 1.70 -23.00
C LEU A 60 -3.56 0.48 -22.10
N ALA A 61 -2.34 0.37 -21.55
CA ALA A 61 -1.98 -0.65 -20.57
C ALA A 61 -2.19 -0.08 -19.15
N VAL A 62 -3.42 -0.13 -18.65
CA VAL A 62 -3.83 0.62 -17.46
C VAL A 62 -4.64 -0.22 -16.48
N ASP A 63 -4.31 -0.11 -15.20
CA ASP A 63 -5.00 -0.73 -14.06
C ASP A 63 -5.58 0.32 -13.08
N LYS A 64 -5.61 1.59 -13.51
CA LYS A 64 -6.32 2.70 -12.85
C LYS A 64 -7.07 3.53 -13.90
N GLU A 65 -8.03 4.33 -13.47
CA GLU A 65 -8.70 5.29 -14.35
C GLU A 65 -7.72 6.38 -14.80
N ILE A 66 -7.76 6.70 -16.10
CA ILE A 66 -6.96 7.76 -16.72
C ILE A 66 -7.87 8.59 -17.63
N ASP A 67 -7.48 9.84 -17.89
CA ASP A 67 -8.17 10.66 -18.89
C ASP A 67 -7.89 10.14 -20.31
N THR A 68 -8.92 9.61 -20.95
CA THR A 68 -8.86 9.12 -22.32
C THR A 68 -9.45 10.07 -23.35
N SER A 69 -9.93 11.25 -22.92
CA SER A 69 -10.61 12.22 -23.80
C SER A 69 -9.74 12.64 -24.99
N ARG A 70 -8.43 12.76 -24.78
CA ARG A 70 -7.44 13.09 -25.81
C ARG A 70 -7.25 12.03 -26.90
N PHE A 71 -7.77 10.82 -26.72
CA PHE A 71 -7.70 9.72 -27.70
C PHE A 71 -9.02 9.50 -28.45
N ALA A 72 -9.97 10.45 -28.38
CA ALA A 72 -11.22 10.36 -29.12
C ALA A 72 -10.98 10.16 -30.63
N GLY A 73 -11.74 9.23 -31.23
CA GLY A 73 -11.61 8.87 -32.65
C GLY A 73 -10.40 8.00 -33.00
N LYS A 74 -9.57 7.59 -32.03
CA LYS A 74 -8.43 6.68 -32.27
C LYS A 74 -8.81 5.21 -32.05
N LYS A 75 -8.09 4.34 -32.76
CA LYS A 75 -8.15 2.89 -32.60
C LYS A 75 -7.39 2.49 -31.35
N ILE A 76 -8.12 2.15 -30.28
CA ILE A 76 -7.54 1.93 -28.96
C ILE A 76 -7.57 0.45 -28.60
N LYS A 77 -6.45 -0.10 -28.15
CA LYS A 77 -6.38 -1.40 -27.47
C LYS A 77 -6.22 -1.17 -25.98
N LYS A 78 -7.17 -1.61 -25.16
CA LYS A 78 -7.08 -1.52 -23.69
C LYS A 78 -6.72 -2.89 -23.08
N VAL A 79 -5.70 -2.92 -22.24
CA VAL A 79 -5.22 -4.12 -21.52
C VAL A 79 -4.75 -3.75 -20.10
N SER A 80 -4.56 -4.74 -19.23
CA SER A 80 -3.92 -4.54 -17.92
C SER A 80 -2.41 -4.36 -18.07
N THR A 81 -1.75 -3.71 -17.09
CA THR A 81 -0.28 -3.60 -17.10
C THR A 81 0.38 -4.98 -16.99
N SER A 82 -0.23 -5.90 -16.22
CA SER A 82 0.25 -7.28 -16.08
C SER A 82 0.24 -8.04 -17.41
N ARG A 83 -0.81 -7.89 -18.22
CA ARG A 83 -0.88 -8.51 -19.55
C ARG A 83 0.14 -7.90 -20.51
N ALA A 84 0.30 -6.58 -20.50
CA ALA A 84 1.32 -5.90 -21.30
C ALA A 84 2.76 -6.34 -20.97
N ILE A 85 3.03 -6.78 -19.73
CA ILE A 85 4.34 -7.30 -19.33
C ILE A 85 4.55 -8.75 -19.79
N LYS A 86 3.52 -9.59 -19.66
CA LYS A 86 3.61 -11.04 -19.94
C LYS A 86 3.49 -11.38 -21.43
N GLU A 87 2.69 -10.62 -22.16
CA GLU A 87 2.21 -10.94 -23.51
C GLU A 87 2.36 -9.73 -24.45
N ALA A 88 3.45 -8.96 -24.34
CA ALA A 88 3.65 -7.72 -25.11
C ALA A 88 3.55 -7.95 -26.63
N ASP A 89 4.07 -9.07 -27.11
CA ASP A 89 4.02 -9.53 -28.49
C ASP A 89 2.58 -9.77 -28.96
N VAL A 90 1.80 -10.50 -28.16
CA VAL A 90 0.38 -10.76 -28.44
C VAL A 90 -0.42 -9.46 -28.40
N VAL A 91 -0.15 -8.58 -27.43
CA VAL A 91 -0.86 -7.30 -27.31
C VAL A 91 -0.61 -6.43 -28.54
N ILE A 92 0.62 -6.36 -29.04
CA ILE A 92 0.97 -5.59 -30.23
C ILE A 92 0.36 -6.24 -31.49
N ASP A 93 0.46 -7.56 -31.65
CA ASP A 93 -0.15 -8.28 -32.77
C ASP A 93 -1.68 -8.11 -32.80
N GLU A 94 -2.36 -8.23 -31.66
CA GLU A 94 -3.79 -7.97 -31.55
C GLU A 94 -4.14 -6.51 -31.88
N THR A 95 -3.28 -5.56 -31.52
CA THR A 95 -3.47 -4.14 -31.84
C THR A 95 -3.39 -3.90 -33.34
N VAL A 96 -2.37 -4.45 -33.99
CA VAL A 96 -2.10 -4.25 -35.42
C VAL A 96 -3.09 -5.04 -36.30
N SER A 97 -3.47 -6.24 -35.88
CA SER A 97 -4.49 -7.06 -36.57
C SER A 97 -5.93 -6.56 -36.38
N GLY A 98 -6.12 -5.59 -35.49
CA GLY A 98 -7.42 -4.97 -35.22
C GLY A 98 -8.32 -5.73 -34.25
N LYS A 99 -7.81 -6.77 -33.60
CA LYS A 99 -8.57 -7.64 -32.71
C LYS A 99 -8.82 -6.97 -31.36
N GLY A 100 -10.09 -6.75 -31.03
CA GLY A 100 -10.51 -6.17 -29.74
C GLY A 100 -10.12 -4.70 -29.57
N LEU A 101 -10.07 -3.95 -30.68
CA LEU A 101 -9.95 -2.50 -30.65
C LEU A 101 -11.30 -1.86 -30.27
N ILE A 102 -11.22 -0.79 -29.48
CA ILE A 102 -12.33 0.09 -29.17
C ILE A 102 -12.10 1.45 -29.84
N SER A 103 -13.16 2.10 -30.27
CA SER A 103 -13.14 3.49 -30.74
C SER A 103 -13.92 4.33 -29.74
N LEU A 104 -13.35 5.44 -29.29
CA LEU A 104 -14.04 6.41 -28.47
C LEU A 104 -14.79 7.39 -29.39
N GLU A 105 -16.10 7.23 -29.53
CA GLU A 105 -16.93 8.18 -30.27
C GLU A 105 -17.04 9.52 -29.53
N ALA A 106 -17.09 10.62 -30.30
CA ALA A 106 -17.32 11.96 -29.77
C ALA A 106 -18.78 12.12 -29.30
N LYS A 107 -19.05 11.70 -28.06
CA LYS A 107 -20.22 11.94 -27.19
C LYS A 107 -21.62 11.99 -27.85
N SER A 108 -22.40 10.94 -27.59
CA SER A 108 -23.70 11.10 -26.91
C SER A 108 -23.95 9.87 -26.02
N SER A 109 -24.65 10.10 -24.92
CA SER A 109 -24.96 9.17 -23.84
C SER A 109 -25.76 7.96 -24.30
N ASP A 110 -25.12 6.79 -24.37
CA ASP A 110 -25.60 5.50 -23.86
C ASP A 110 -24.60 4.42 -24.27
N VAL A 111 -23.66 4.11 -23.37
CA VAL A 111 -22.93 2.86 -23.43
C VAL A 111 -23.22 2.18 -22.11
N SER A 112 -23.91 1.04 -22.19
CA SER A 112 -24.04 0.07 -21.12
C SER A 112 -22.64 -0.25 -20.61
N SER A 113 -22.25 0.46 -19.57
CA SER A 113 -21.09 0.14 -18.75
C SER A 113 -21.26 -1.29 -18.29
N GLU A 114 -20.30 -2.15 -18.62
CA GLU A 114 -19.94 -3.22 -17.70
C GLU A 114 -19.92 -2.60 -16.31
N GLN A 115 -20.83 -3.06 -15.46
CA GLN A 115 -21.02 -2.53 -14.12
C GLN A 115 -19.65 -2.38 -13.46
N PRO A 116 -19.20 -1.16 -13.08
CA PRO A 116 -18.09 -1.08 -12.15
C PRO A 116 -18.58 -1.86 -10.95
N SER A 117 -17.88 -2.95 -10.59
CA SER A 117 -18.20 -3.73 -9.40
C SER A 117 -18.42 -2.71 -8.29
N LYS A 118 -19.64 -2.65 -7.72
CA LYS A 118 -19.99 -1.69 -6.65
C LYS A 118 -18.76 -1.54 -5.77
N ALA A 119 -18.16 -0.35 -5.75
CA ALA A 119 -16.92 -0.14 -5.02
C ALA A 119 -17.17 -0.66 -3.60
N SER A 120 -16.51 -1.77 -3.26
CA SER A 120 -16.75 -2.43 -1.98
C SER A 120 -16.31 -1.47 -0.89
N LEU A 121 -16.93 -1.55 0.29
CA LEU A 121 -16.46 -0.83 1.48
C LEU A 121 -14.94 -0.99 1.68
N TYR A 122 -14.44 -2.17 1.33
CA TYR A 122 -13.02 -2.48 1.29
C TYR A 122 -12.19 -1.53 0.40
N ASN A 123 -12.65 -1.21 -0.82
CA ASN A 123 -11.96 -0.32 -1.74
C ASN A 123 -11.85 1.10 -1.16
N HIS A 124 -12.90 1.56 -0.46
CA HIS A 124 -12.89 2.85 0.20
C HIS A 124 -11.83 2.92 1.30
N PHE A 125 -11.74 1.87 2.13
CA PHE A 125 -10.69 1.79 3.16
C PHE A 125 -9.29 1.74 2.57
N MET A 126 -9.07 0.95 1.52
CA MET A 126 -7.75 0.88 0.88
C MET A 126 -7.34 2.21 0.25
N ASN A 127 -8.29 2.99 -0.30
CA ASN A 127 -7.97 4.33 -0.75
C ASN A 127 -7.53 5.22 0.42
N GLY A 128 -8.21 5.14 1.56
CA GLY A 128 -7.78 5.78 2.80
C GLY A 128 -6.35 5.41 3.21
N VAL A 129 -6.04 4.11 3.25
CA VAL A 129 -4.70 3.62 3.60
C VAL A 129 -3.62 4.20 2.69
N ASN A 130 -3.88 4.28 1.38
CA ASN A 130 -2.92 4.86 0.44
C ASN A 130 -2.69 6.37 0.67
N TYR A 131 -3.70 7.11 1.15
CA TYR A 131 -3.52 8.52 1.56
C TYR A 131 -2.77 8.64 2.88
N MET A 132 -2.94 7.69 3.80
CA MET A 132 -2.29 7.68 5.11
C MET A 132 -0.81 7.31 5.05
N LEU A 133 -0.44 6.28 4.28
CA LEU A 133 0.90 5.68 4.31
C LEU A 133 2.06 6.67 4.06
N PRO A 134 1.99 7.63 3.11
CA PRO A 134 3.06 8.60 2.91
C PRO A 134 3.40 9.40 4.17
N PHE A 135 2.38 9.77 4.96
CA PHE A 135 2.55 10.50 6.22
C PHE A 135 3.20 9.63 7.30
N VAL A 136 2.79 8.36 7.39
CA VAL A 136 3.36 7.41 8.34
C VAL A 136 4.82 7.11 8.03
N ILE A 137 5.15 6.87 6.76
CA ILE A 137 6.51 6.54 6.32
C ILE A 137 7.44 7.73 6.56
N ALA A 138 7.08 8.91 6.03
CA ALA A 138 7.90 10.11 6.20
C ALA A 138 8.00 10.53 7.67
N GLY A 139 6.88 10.53 8.39
CA GLY A 139 6.82 10.84 9.82
C GLY A 139 7.68 9.88 10.64
N GLY A 140 7.54 8.57 10.41
CA GLY A 140 8.33 7.53 11.06
C GLY A 140 9.84 7.65 10.85
N ILE A 141 10.27 7.95 9.63
CA ILE A 141 11.70 8.17 9.33
C ILE A 141 12.23 9.40 10.08
N LEU A 142 11.47 10.50 10.12
CA LEU A 142 11.87 11.71 10.84
C LEU A 142 11.90 11.50 12.36
N ILE A 143 10.95 10.73 12.92
CA ILE A 143 10.99 10.30 14.32
C ILE A 143 12.25 9.47 14.58
N ALA A 144 12.59 8.52 13.71
CA ALA A 144 13.80 7.72 13.84
C ALA A 144 15.08 8.58 13.78
N ILE A 145 15.14 9.56 12.88
CA ILE A 145 16.27 10.51 12.82
C ILE A 145 16.35 11.34 14.10
N SER A 146 15.22 11.76 14.66
CA SER A 146 15.18 12.45 15.96
C SER A 146 15.79 11.59 17.06
N PHE A 147 15.33 10.34 17.18
CA PHE A 147 15.84 9.42 18.20
C PHE A 147 17.30 9.01 18.01
N ALA A 148 17.87 9.15 16.79
CA ALA A 148 19.30 8.94 16.57
C ALA A 148 20.19 9.93 17.35
N PHE A 149 19.66 11.09 17.78
CA PHE A 149 20.33 12.01 18.70
C PHE A 149 20.18 11.61 20.18
N GLY A 150 19.33 10.63 20.47
CA GLY A 150 18.88 10.22 21.80
C GLY A 150 17.35 10.31 21.91
N ILE A 151 16.72 9.36 22.62
CA ILE A 151 15.24 9.33 22.75
C ILE A 151 14.71 10.59 23.44
N ASP A 152 15.44 11.11 24.42
CA ASP A 152 15.08 12.31 25.16
C ASP A 152 15.62 13.60 24.53
N ALA A 153 16.32 13.52 23.38
CA ALA A 153 16.98 14.67 22.77
C ALA A 153 15.99 15.71 22.20
N SER A 154 14.72 15.32 22.01
CA SER A 154 13.65 16.25 21.61
C SER A 154 13.02 16.99 22.80
N ASN A 155 13.24 16.54 24.04
CA ASN A 155 12.66 17.13 25.24
C ASN A 155 13.45 18.37 25.69
N PRO A 156 12.85 19.59 25.69
CA PRO A 156 13.52 20.82 26.12
C PRO A 156 14.04 20.78 27.56
N ASP A 157 13.45 19.94 28.41
CA ASP A 157 13.81 19.80 29.82
C ASP A 157 14.90 18.74 30.05
N SER A 158 15.36 18.06 29.00
CA SER A 158 16.41 17.05 29.07
C SER A 158 17.80 17.66 28.93
N ASP A 159 18.77 17.18 29.72
CA ASP A 159 20.19 17.53 29.56
C ASP A 159 20.75 17.13 28.18
N SER A 160 20.10 16.18 27.49
CA SER A 160 20.46 15.74 26.14
C SER A 160 19.76 16.52 25.02
N TYR A 161 19.10 17.64 25.35
CA TYR A 161 18.31 18.42 24.39
C TYR A 161 19.14 18.83 23.17
N ASN A 162 18.55 18.61 21.99
CA ASN A 162 19.06 19.05 20.72
C ASN A 162 17.94 19.68 19.89
N ALA A 163 18.10 20.95 19.53
CA ALA A 163 17.09 21.70 18.78
C ALA A 163 16.74 21.08 17.41
N LEU A 164 17.71 20.43 16.74
CA LEU A 164 17.47 19.75 15.47
C LEU A 164 16.69 18.44 15.68
N ALA A 165 17.01 17.68 16.73
CA ALA A 165 16.24 16.50 17.12
C ALA A 165 14.79 16.87 17.47
N ALA A 166 14.59 17.95 18.22
CA ALA A 166 13.26 18.49 18.52
C ALA A 166 12.51 18.91 17.25
N ALA A 167 13.18 19.56 16.30
CA ALA A 167 12.57 19.90 15.01
C ALA A 167 12.14 18.65 14.23
N PHE A 168 12.97 17.61 14.17
CA PHE A 168 12.60 16.34 13.53
C PHE A 168 11.43 15.65 14.24
N SER A 169 11.41 15.64 15.58
CA SER A 169 10.28 15.10 16.36
C SER A 169 8.99 15.85 16.07
N LYS A 170 9.03 17.19 16.02
CA LYS A 170 7.85 18.01 15.74
C LYS A 170 7.31 17.83 14.32
N ILE A 171 8.21 17.80 13.32
CA ILE A 171 7.82 17.60 11.92
C ILE A 171 7.32 16.16 11.73
N GLY A 172 8.05 15.18 12.25
CA GLY A 172 7.80 13.76 12.04
C GLY A 172 6.66 13.20 12.87
N GLY A 173 6.74 13.37 14.19
CA GLY A 173 5.76 12.89 15.18
C GLY A 173 4.51 13.75 15.21
N ASP A 174 4.62 14.95 15.75
CA ASP A 174 3.45 15.78 16.05
C ASP A 174 2.66 16.16 14.80
N THR A 175 3.37 16.39 13.68
CA THR A 175 2.76 16.89 12.45
C THR A 175 2.49 15.78 11.44
N ALA A 176 3.53 15.16 10.85
CA ALA A 176 3.35 14.21 9.76
C ALA A 176 2.62 12.95 10.24
N PHE A 177 3.10 12.29 11.30
CA PHE A 177 2.42 11.12 11.86
C PHE A 177 1.05 11.49 12.46
N GLY A 178 0.92 12.65 13.10
CA GLY A 178 -0.37 13.19 13.56
C GLY A 178 -1.42 13.36 12.46
N LEU A 179 -1.01 13.59 11.20
CA LEU A 179 -1.90 13.69 10.04
C LEU A 179 -2.35 12.33 9.48
N MET A 180 -1.89 11.19 10.02
CA MET A 180 -2.23 9.89 9.47
C MET A 180 -3.75 9.60 9.51
N VAL A 181 -4.42 9.90 10.62
CA VAL A 181 -5.87 9.66 10.78
C VAL A 181 -6.71 10.66 9.95
N PRO A 182 -6.39 11.97 9.93
CA PRO A 182 -6.96 12.91 8.97
C PRO A 182 -6.81 12.47 7.51
N ALA A 183 -5.62 12.01 7.10
CA ALA A 183 -5.35 11.57 5.74
C ALA A 183 -6.11 10.28 5.39
N LEU A 184 -6.18 9.33 6.32
CA LEU A 184 -6.98 8.10 6.19
C LEU A 184 -8.46 8.45 5.93
N ALA A 185 -9.06 9.27 6.80
CA ALA A 185 -10.46 9.66 6.70
C ALA A 185 -10.76 10.45 5.42
N ALA A 186 -9.87 11.38 5.04
CA ALA A 186 -9.97 12.13 3.80
C ALA A 186 -9.90 11.21 2.57
N GLY A 187 -8.96 10.26 2.52
CA GLY A 187 -8.85 9.30 1.43
C GLY A 187 -10.09 8.42 1.32
N ILE A 188 -10.67 7.97 2.43
CA ILE A 188 -11.95 7.24 2.44
C ILE A 188 -13.06 8.12 1.85
N ALA A 189 -13.23 9.35 2.35
CA ALA A 189 -14.28 10.25 1.90
C ALA A 189 -14.15 10.60 0.41
N VAL A 190 -12.93 10.85 -0.06
CA VAL A 190 -12.62 11.12 -1.47
C VAL A 190 -12.99 9.95 -2.37
N SER A 191 -12.80 8.71 -1.92
CA SER A 191 -13.19 7.54 -2.71
C SER A 191 -14.70 7.39 -2.92
N VAL A 192 -15.52 8.09 -2.12
CA VAL A 192 -17.00 8.07 -2.22
C VAL A 192 -17.53 9.30 -2.95
N ALA A 193 -16.99 10.49 -2.65
CA ALA A 193 -17.51 11.78 -3.12
C ALA A 193 -16.56 12.57 -4.04
N GLY A 194 -15.41 11.99 -4.40
CA GLY A 194 -14.35 12.71 -5.10
C GLY A 194 -13.85 13.90 -4.29
N ARG A 195 -13.52 15.00 -4.98
CA ARG A 195 -12.97 16.21 -4.35
C ARG A 195 -13.87 16.81 -3.26
N ALA A 196 -15.19 16.65 -3.36
CA ALA A 196 -16.14 17.16 -2.37
C ALA A 196 -15.98 16.49 -0.99
N GLY A 197 -15.53 15.23 -0.95
CA GLY A 197 -15.32 14.49 0.30
C GLY A 197 -14.06 14.89 1.06
N PHE A 198 -13.10 15.56 0.41
CA PHE A 198 -11.78 15.81 0.98
C PHE A 198 -11.83 16.61 2.28
N ALA A 199 -12.47 17.80 2.25
CA ALA A 199 -12.54 18.68 3.40
C ALA A 199 -13.32 18.07 4.59
N PRO A 200 -14.56 17.55 4.42
CA PRO A 200 -15.27 16.93 5.53
C PRO A 200 -14.57 15.66 6.04
N GLY A 201 -13.90 14.89 5.17
CA GLY A 201 -13.13 13.72 5.60
C GLY A 201 -11.91 14.09 6.45
N LEU A 202 -11.17 15.13 6.06
CA LEU A 202 -10.03 15.64 6.84
C LEU A 202 -10.48 16.14 8.22
N VAL A 203 -11.61 16.86 8.28
CA VAL A 203 -12.20 17.31 9.55
C VAL A 203 -12.64 16.11 10.39
N ALA A 204 -13.29 15.11 9.80
CA ALA A 204 -13.71 13.90 10.52
C ALA A 204 -12.52 13.18 11.16
N GLY A 205 -11.44 12.96 10.43
CA GLY A 205 -10.25 12.31 10.98
C GLY A 205 -9.52 13.16 12.03
N THR A 206 -9.54 14.49 11.89
CA THR A 206 -9.00 15.40 12.92
C THR A 206 -9.83 15.33 14.19
N LEU A 207 -11.16 15.39 14.07
CA LEU A 207 -12.09 15.22 15.19
C LEU A 207 -11.92 13.87 15.87
N ALA A 208 -11.75 12.80 15.09
CA ALA A 208 -11.50 11.48 15.65
C ALA A 208 -10.22 11.42 16.49
N THR A 209 -9.17 12.11 16.04
CA THR A 209 -7.89 12.20 16.76
C THR A 209 -8.04 12.97 18.07
N VAL A 210 -8.65 14.17 18.04
CA VAL A 210 -8.79 15.01 19.24
C VAL A 210 -9.89 14.50 20.19
N GLY A 211 -10.90 13.82 19.67
CA GLY A 211 -12.03 13.24 20.40
C GLY A 211 -11.71 11.86 21.01
N GLY A 212 -10.51 11.32 20.77
CA GLY A 212 -10.03 10.07 21.36
C GLY A 212 -10.58 8.80 20.69
N SER A 213 -11.39 8.91 19.64
CA SER A 213 -11.87 7.75 18.86
C SER A 213 -10.83 7.22 17.87
N GLY A 214 -9.75 7.98 17.65
CA GLY A 214 -8.53 7.59 16.96
C GLY A 214 -8.77 7.11 15.52
N PHE A 215 -7.96 6.16 15.07
CA PHE A 215 -8.07 5.64 13.69
C PHE A 215 -9.43 4.98 13.41
N LEU A 216 -10.07 4.35 14.40
CA LEU A 216 -11.39 3.73 14.25
C LEU A 216 -12.47 4.78 13.98
N GLY A 217 -12.46 5.87 14.76
CA GLY A 217 -13.32 7.02 14.51
C GLY A 217 -13.04 7.67 13.17
N GLY A 218 -11.77 7.76 12.76
CA GLY A 218 -11.39 8.26 11.44
C GLY A 218 -11.93 7.41 10.28
N MET A 219 -11.94 6.09 10.42
CA MET A 219 -12.52 5.19 9.41
C MET A 219 -14.04 5.38 9.27
N ILE A 220 -14.76 5.40 10.39
CA ILE A 220 -16.23 5.58 10.41
C ILE A 220 -16.60 7.00 9.94
N GLY A 221 -15.91 8.01 10.48
CA GLY A 221 -16.09 9.41 10.12
C GLY A 221 -15.75 9.69 8.65
N GLY A 222 -14.73 9.04 8.08
CA GLY A 222 -14.39 9.14 6.66
C GLY A 222 -15.49 8.60 5.74
N ILE A 223 -16.12 7.47 6.11
CA ILE A 223 -17.26 6.93 5.37
C ILE A 223 -18.46 7.88 5.46
N LEU A 224 -18.79 8.35 6.67
CA LEU A 224 -19.86 9.32 6.88
C LEU A 224 -19.62 10.59 6.05
N ALA A 225 -18.41 11.14 6.12
CA ALA A 225 -18.01 12.31 5.35
C ALA A 225 -18.15 12.10 3.84
N GLY A 226 -17.76 10.93 3.34
CA GLY A 226 -17.95 10.52 1.96
C GLY A 226 -19.42 10.55 1.54
N TYR A 227 -20.31 9.90 2.30
CA TYR A 227 -21.73 9.84 1.93
C TYR A 227 -22.44 11.19 2.08
N VAL A 228 -22.16 11.95 3.14
CA VAL A 228 -22.73 13.28 3.34
C VAL A 228 -22.29 14.22 2.21
N ALA A 229 -20.99 14.26 1.89
CA ALA A 229 -20.47 15.07 0.80
C ALA A 229 -21.05 14.64 -0.56
N HIS A 230 -21.16 13.33 -0.81
CA HIS A 230 -21.75 12.81 -2.05
C HIS A 230 -23.22 13.23 -2.21
N PHE A 231 -23.99 13.21 -1.12
CA PHE A 231 -25.39 13.64 -1.14
C PHE A 231 -25.52 15.11 -1.55
N PHE A 232 -24.81 16.03 -0.87
CA PHE A 232 -24.88 17.45 -1.22
C PHE A 232 -24.27 17.74 -2.59
N ALA A 233 -23.15 17.11 -2.94
CA ALA A 233 -22.49 17.37 -4.22
C ALA A 233 -23.30 16.88 -5.43
N ASN A 234 -23.94 15.71 -5.35
CA ASN A 234 -24.47 15.01 -6.52
C ASN A 234 -25.99 14.77 -6.51
N LYS A 235 -26.66 14.84 -5.35
CA LYS A 235 -28.11 14.56 -5.25
C LYS A 235 -28.96 15.83 -5.13
N VAL A 236 -28.37 16.95 -4.72
CA VAL A 236 -29.09 18.22 -4.60
C VAL A 236 -29.05 18.95 -5.95
N ASN A 237 -30.22 19.15 -6.54
CA ASN A 237 -30.36 19.88 -7.80
C ASN A 237 -30.34 21.38 -7.55
N VAL A 238 -29.44 22.09 -8.23
CA VAL A 238 -29.28 23.55 -8.13
C VAL A 238 -29.28 24.16 -9.52
N THR A 239 -29.88 25.34 -9.65
CA THR A 239 -29.91 26.09 -10.92
C THR A 239 -28.49 26.40 -11.41
N LYS A 240 -28.25 26.32 -12.73
CA LYS A 240 -26.92 26.49 -13.35
C LYS A 240 -26.17 27.74 -12.88
N SER A 241 -26.87 28.86 -12.67
CA SER A 241 -26.28 30.12 -12.22
C SER A 241 -25.70 30.08 -10.80
N LEU A 242 -26.18 29.16 -9.95
CA LEU A 242 -25.75 29.00 -8.55
C LEU A 242 -24.86 27.79 -8.32
N ALA A 243 -24.69 26.92 -9.32
CA ALA A 243 -23.96 25.66 -9.20
C ALA A 243 -22.52 25.86 -8.69
N SER A 244 -21.81 26.86 -9.21
CA SER A 244 -20.43 27.16 -8.80
C SER A 244 -20.33 27.59 -7.34
N ILE A 245 -21.23 28.47 -6.89
CA ILE A 245 -21.27 28.97 -5.50
C ILE A 245 -21.68 27.84 -4.56
N TYR A 246 -22.64 27.02 -4.97
CA TYR A 246 -23.11 25.88 -4.19
C TYR A 246 -22.01 24.85 -3.94
N GLN A 247 -21.28 24.45 -4.99
CA GLN A 247 -20.18 23.48 -4.86
C GLN A 247 -18.99 24.04 -4.08
N LEU A 248 -18.71 25.35 -4.21
CA LEU A 248 -17.59 25.99 -3.54
C LEU A 248 -17.84 26.25 -2.05
N ILE A 249 -19.06 26.66 -1.67
CA ILE A 249 -19.37 27.14 -0.32
C ILE A 249 -20.30 26.17 0.40
N VAL A 250 -21.44 25.84 -0.20
CA VAL A 250 -22.53 25.14 0.50
C VAL A 250 -22.17 23.69 0.78
N VAL A 251 -21.66 22.96 -0.21
CA VAL A 251 -21.26 21.56 -0.06
C VAL A 251 -20.22 21.37 1.06
N PRO A 252 -19.07 22.08 1.07
CA PRO A 252 -18.11 21.92 2.15
C PRO A 252 -18.64 22.43 3.50
N LEU A 253 -19.41 23.53 3.54
CA LEU A 253 -19.97 24.05 4.79
C LEU A 253 -20.93 23.05 5.45
N LEU A 254 -21.91 22.54 4.69
CA LEU A 254 -22.88 21.56 5.20
C LEU A 254 -22.21 20.22 5.49
N GLY A 255 -21.30 19.78 4.61
CA GLY A 255 -20.53 18.55 4.80
C GLY A 255 -19.75 18.57 6.11
N ILE A 256 -18.95 19.61 6.35
CA ILE A 256 -18.17 19.77 7.57
C ILE A 256 -19.08 19.90 8.79
N THR A 257 -20.14 20.69 8.70
CA THR A 257 -21.04 20.93 9.84
C THR A 257 -21.74 19.64 10.27
N ILE A 258 -22.36 18.92 9.33
CA ILE A 258 -23.13 17.70 9.64
C ILE A 258 -22.20 16.60 10.15
N VAL A 259 -21.07 16.39 9.47
CA VAL A 259 -20.09 15.38 9.88
C VAL A 259 -19.48 15.75 11.22
N GLY A 260 -19.10 17.01 11.43
CA GLY A 260 -18.52 17.47 12.69
C GLY A 260 -19.46 17.32 13.87
N LEU A 261 -20.73 17.70 13.71
CA LEU A 261 -21.75 17.51 14.75
C LEU A 261 -21.98 16.02 15.04
N ALA A 262 -22.02 15.18 14.01
CA ALA A 262 -22.15 13.73 14.20
C ALA A 262 -20.93 13.13 14.91
N MET A 263 -19.71 13.55 14.55
CA MET A 263 -18.49 13.12 15.23
C MET A 263 -18.53 13.49 16.71
N VAL A 264 -18.73 14.77 17.02
CA VAL A 264 -18.70 15.28 18.40
C VAL A 264 -19.81 14.70 19.27
N PHE A 265 -21.05 14.67 18.81
CA PHE A 265 -22.19 14.32 19.66
C PHE A 265 -22.60 12.85 19.60
N ILE A 266 -22.22 12.12 18.54
CA ILE A 266 -22.75 10.77 18.30
C ILE A 266 -21.64 9.72 18.22
N ILE A 267 -20.52 10.01 17.54
CA ILE A 267 -19.55 8.96 17.16
C ILE A 267 -18.35 8.90 18.10
N ASP A 268 -17.74 10.04 18.45
CA ASP A 268 -16.45 10.04 19.14
C ASP A 268 -16.52 9.35 20.50
N THR A 269 -17.52 9.69 21.31
CA THR A 269 -17.66 9.10 22.65
C THR A 269 -17.81 7.56 22.63
N PRO A 270 -18.77 6.97 21.89
CA PRO A 270 -18.90 5.50 21.88
C PRO A 270 -17.71 4.81 21.21
N ILE A 271 -17.11 5.39 20.16
CA ILE A 271 -15.99 4.75 19.48
C ILE A 271 -14.70 4.86 20.32
N ALA A 272 -14.48 5.95 21.04
CA ALA A 272 -13.40 6.07 22.01
C ALA A 272 -13.53 5.01 23.12
N TRP A 273 -14.76 4.74 23.60
CA TRP A 273 -14.99 3.64 24.54
C TRP A 273 -14.60 2.28 23.96
N VAL A 274 -14.99 1.99 22.71
CA VAL A 274 -14.60 0.74 22.02
C VAL A 274 -13.08 0.67 21.86
N LEU A 275 -12.43 1.76 21.45
CA LEU A 275 -10.98 1.81 21.28
C LEU A 275 -10.26 1.57 22.61
N ASN A 276 -10.71 2.21 23.69
CA ASN A 276 -10.13 2.03 25.03
C ASN A 276 -10.35 0.60 25.57
N ALA A 277 -11.50 -0.01 25.29
CA ALA A 277 -11.74 -1.40 25.64
C ALA A 277 -10.81 -2.35 24.86
N LEU A 278 -10.60 -2.07 23.57
CA LEU A 278 -9.68 -2.82 22.71
C LEU A 278 -8.23 -2.67 23.19
N THR A 279 -7.77 -1.45 23.47
CA THR A 279 -6.39 -1.20 23.93
C THR A 279 -6.16 -1.79 25.32
N GLY A 280 -7.13 -1.69 26.23
CA GLY A 280 -7.08 -2.35 27.54
C GLY A 280 -6.99 -3.88 27.42
N TRP A 281 -7.79 -4.48 26.53
CA TRP A 281 -7.72 -5.92 26.26
C TRP A 281 -6.35 -6.34 25.69
N LEU A 282 -5.83 -5.58 24.71
CA LEU A 282 -4.53 -5.87 24.09
C LEU A 282 -3.36 -5.73 25.06
N ASN A 283 -3.36 -4.70 25.90
CA ASN A 283 -2.33 -4.50 26.92
C ASN A 283 -2.44 -5.52 28.06
N GLY A 284 -3.62 -6.08 28.28
CA GLY A 284 -3.88 -7.15 29.26
C GLY A 284 -3.64 -8.56 28.72
N LEU A 285 -3.19 -8.72 27.46
CA LEU A 285 -2.86 -10.04 26.93
C LEU A 285 -1.68 -10.64 27.70
N GLY A 286 -1.92 -11.74 28.40
CA GLY A 286 -0.85 -12.58 28.91
C GLY A 286 -0.04 -13.23 27.78
N GLU A 287 1.11 -13.82 28.13
CA GLU A 287 2.07 -14.40 27.19
C GLU A 287 1.41 -15.34 26.16
N THR A 288 0.55 -16.27 26.60
CA THR A 288 -0.12 -17.25 25.74
C THR A 288 -1.06 -16.61 24.70
N SER A 289 -1.85 -15.61 25.10
CA SER A 289 -2.77 -14.92 24.18
C SER A 289 -2.02 -13.97 23.24
N GLY A 290 -0.93 -13.37 23.71
CA GLY A 290 0.00 -12.60 22.89
C GLY A 290 0.60 -13.44 21.76
N VAL A 291 1.02 -14.67 22.04
CA VAL A 291 1.54 -15.61 21.03
C VAL A 291 0.51 -15.87 19.93
N VAL A 292 -0.74 -16.19 20.29
CA VAL A 292 -1.81 -16.46 19.31
C VAL A 292 -2.09 -15.24 18.44
N PHE A 293 -2.13 -14.05 19.04
CA PHE A 293 -2.33 -12.82 18.28
C PHE A 293 -1.13 -12.51 17.37
N GLY A 294 0.10 -12.78 17.83
CA GLY A 294 1.30 -12.70 17.01
C GLY A 294 1.28 -13.65 15.82
N LEU A 295 0.81 -14.90 15.99
CA LEU A 295 0.63 -15.83 14.87
C LEU A 295 -0.29 -15.23 13.79
N LEU A 296 -1.42 -14.66 14.19
CA LEU A 296 -2.36 -14.00 13.27
C LEU A 296 -1.70 -12.83 12.54
N ILE A 297 -1.01 -11.94 13.27
CA ILE A 297 -0.29 -10.79 12.69
C ILE A 297 0.68 -11.28 11.61
N GLY A 298 1.51 -12.28 11.94
CA GLY A 298 2.53 -12.78 11.04
C GLY A 298 1.97 -13.48 9.80
N VAL A 299 0.89 -14.26 9.95
CA VAL A 299 0.17 -14.86 8.83
C VAL A 299 -0.35 -13.78 7.88
N MET A 300 -1.04 -12.77 8.41
CA MET A 300 -1.62 -11.70 7.60
C MET A 300 -0.56 -10.85 6.91
N MET A 301 0.56 -10.58 7.60
CA MET A 301 1.67 -9.80 7.08
C MET A 301 2.28 -10.45 5.82
N ALA A 302 2.47 -11.76 5.81
CA ALA A 302 3.12 -12.45 4.70
C ALA A 302 2.16 -13.01 3.63
N ALA A 303 0.84 -12.91 3.84
CA ALA A 303 -0.15 -13.57 2.97
C ALA A 303 -0.08 -13.10 1.50
N ASP A 304 0.17 -11.81 1.28
CA ASP A 304 0.15 -11.20 -0.06
C ASP A 304 1.29 -10.19 -0.30
N MET A 305 2.34 -10.22 0.54
CA MET A 305 3.61 -9.51 0.38
C MET A 305 3.48 -8.04 -0.07
N GLY A 306 2.76 -7.23 0.71
CA GLY A 306 2.50 -5.81 0.41
C GLY A 306 1.12 -5.53 -0.21
N GLY A 307 0.31 -6.58 -0.37
CA GLY A 307 -1.06 -6.48 -0.84
C GLY A 307 -2.08 -6.02 0.21
N PRO A 308 -3.37 -6.11 -0.13
CA PRO A 308 -4.54 -5.96 0.74
C PRO A 308 -4.41 -6.39 2.21
N ILE A 309 -4.04 -7.63 2.45
CA ILE A 309 -4.06 -8.29 3.76
C ILE A 309 -2.90 -7.74 4.60
N ASN A 310 -1.71 -7.66 4.00
CA ASN A 310 -0.53 -7.05 4.60
C ASN A 310 -0.78 -5.59 5.00
N LYS A 311 -1.34 -4.78 4.10
CA LYS A 311 -1.64 -3.37 4.38
C LYS A 311 -2.70 -3.21 5.46
N SER A 312 -3.65 -4.14 5.53
CA SER A 312 -4.69 -4.12 6.56
C SER A 312 -4.10 -4.34 7.96
N ILE A 313 -3.26 -5.37 8.13
CA ILE A 313 -2.64 -5.63 9.44
C ILE A 313 -1.61 -4.56 9.83
N SER A 314 -0.90 -4.00 8.85
CA SER A 314 0.01 -2.87 9.05
C SER A 314 -0.73 -1.62 9.52
N THR A 315 -1.81 -1.27 8.82
CA THR A 315 -2.67 -0.12 9.17
C THR A 315 -3.27 -0.29 10.55
N PHE A 316 -3.77 -1.49 10.87
CA PHE A 316 -4.30 -1.78 12.19
C PHE A 316 -3.23 -1.61 13.29
N SER A 317 -2.03 -2.13 13.06
CA SER A 317 -0.91 -2.01 14.02
C SER A 317 -0.44 -0.57 14.20
N ILE A 318 -0.38 0.22 13.13
CA ILE A 318 -0.07 1.65 13.17
C ILE A 318 -1.18 2.45 13.88
N GLY A 319 -2.45 2.12 13.61
CA GLY A 319 -3.59 2.73 14.28
C GLY A 319 -3.57 2.48 15.79
N LEU A 320 -3.23 1.26 16.21
CA LEU A 320 -3.02 0.93 17.62
C LEU A 320 -1.84 1.68 18.23
N MET A 321 -0.76 1.90 17.46
CA MET A 321 0.38 2.69 17.89
C MET A 321 -0.02 4.13 18.23
N SER A 322 -0.90 4.77 17.44
CA SER A 322 -1.43 6.10 17.80
C SER A 322 -2.33 6.11 19.03
N ALA A 323 -2.85 4.96 19.43
CA ALA A 323 -3.61 4.78 20.67
C ALA A 323 -2.70 4.33 21.84
N GLY A 324 -1.38 4.34 21.67
CA GLY A 324 -0.40 3.98 22.70
C GLY A 324 -0.08 2.48 22.81
N VAL A 325 -0.63 1.64 21.93
CA VAL A 325 -0.37 0.19 21.94
C VAL A 325 0.68 -0.15 20.87
N THR A 326 1.93 -0.32 21.30
CA THR A 326 3.12 -0.39 20.42
C THR A 326 3.66 -1.81 20.18
N ALA A 327 3.15 -2.83 20.88
CA ALA A 327 3.57 -4.21 20.67
C ALA A 327 3.19 -4.78 19.29
N PRO A 328 1.96 -4.56 18.78
CA PRO A 328 1.54 -5.10 17.48
C PRO A 328 2.39 -4.59 16.32
N ILE A 329 2.82 -3.32 16.34
CA ILE A 329 3.65 -2.77 15.26
C ILE A 329 5.06 -3.37 15.27
N ALA A 330 5.64 -3.67 16.44
CA ALA A 330 6.92 -4.39 16.51
C ALA A 330 6.82 -5.79 15.89
N ALA A 331 5.77 -6.54 16.24
CA ALA A 331 5.51 -7.87 15.71
C ALA A 331 5.24 -7.83 14.19
N CYS A 332 4.48 -6.83 13.74
CA CYS A 332 4.20 -6.55 12.34
C CYS A 332 5.49 -6.32 11.54
N MET A 333 6.38 -5.45 12.05
CA MET A 333 7.69 -5.19 11.46
C MET A 333 8.57 -6.45 11.41
N ALA A 334 8.66 -7.22 12.52
CA ALA A 334 9.41 -8.48 12.55
C ALA A 334 8.91 -9.46 11.49
N ALA A 335 7.59 -9.64 11.43
CA ALA A 335 6.95 -10.52 10.46
C ALA A 335 7.18 -10.08 9.02
N GLY A 336 7.25 -8.79 8.70
CA GLY A 336 7.44 -8.34 7.32
C GLY A 336 8.89 -8.36 6.84
N MET A 337 9.86 -8.33 7.75
CA MET A 337 11.28 -8.53 7.40
C MET A 337 11.57 -9.99 7.00
N VAL A 338 10.87 -10.95 7.62
CA VAL A 338 11.14 -12.39 7.48
C VAL A 338 10.98 -12.94 6.05
N PRO A 339 9.94 -12.63 5.26
CA PRO A 339 9.73 -13.25 3.95
C PRO A 339 10.92 -13.09 2.98
N PRO A 340 11.40 -11.87 2.70
CA PRO A 340 12.61 -11.68 1.89
C PRO A 340 13.88 -12.23 2.56
N LEU A 341 14.09 -12.05 3.87
CA LEU A 341 15.29 -12.62 4.54
C LEU A 341 15.34 -14.14 4.44
N GLY A 342 14.20 -14.81 4.64
CA GLY A 342 14.07 -16.25 4.57
C GLY A 342 14.29 -16.79 3.16
N LEU A 343 13.82 -16.08 2.14
CA LEU A 343 14.10 -16.41 0.73
C LEU A 343 15.56 -16.21 0.38
N ALA A 344 16.18 -15.12 0.83
CA ALA A 344 17.61 -14.88 0.66
C ALA A 344 18.43 -16.04 1.24
N LEU A 345 18.13 -16.45 2.47
CA LEU A 345 18.76 -17.60 3.11
C LEU A 345 18.46 -18.92 2.38
N ALA A 346 17.22 -19.14 1.92
CA ALA A 346 16.83 -20.34 1.18
C ALA A 346 17.65 -20.51 -0.11
N THR A 347 17.89 -19.42 -0.84
CA THR A 347 18.69 -19.45 -2.08
C THR A 347 20.14 -19.83 -1.84
N LEU A 348 20.69 -19.52 -0.67
CA LEU A 348 22.05 -19.89 -0.26
C LEU A 348 22.13 -21.34 0.22
N LEU A 349 21.15 -21.81 1.00
CA LEU A 349 21.17 -23.17 1.59
C LEU A 349 20.73 -24.25 0.58
N PHE A 350 19.73 -23.97 -0.25
CA PHE A 350 19.12 -24.94 -1.16
C PHE A 350 19.36 -24.59 -2.63
N LYS A 351 20.62 -24.26 -2.98
CA LYS A 351 21.03 -23.76 -4.31
C LYS A 351 20.53 -24.60 -5.50
N ASN A 352 20.31 -25.90 -5.34
CA ASN A 352 19.82 -26.80 -6.39
C ASN A 352 18.31 -26.70 -6.67
N LYS A 353 17.56 -25.95 -5.85
CA LYS A 353 16.10 -25.74 -5.96
C LYS A 353 15.73 -24.38 -6.56
N PHE A 354 16.71 -23.50 -6.80
CA PHE A 354 16.50 -22.14 -7.30
C PHE A 354 17.20 -21.89 -8.62
N THR A 355 16.52 -21.17 -9.53
CA THR A 355 17.09 -20.77 -10.82
C THR A 355 18.21 -19.75 -10.63
N LYS A 356 18.93 -19.41 -11.72
CA LYS A 356 19.97 -18.38 -11.65
C LYS A 356 19.36 -17.01 -11.32
N GLU A 357 18.21 -16.70 -11.91
CA GLU A 357 17.45 -15.47 -11.73
C GLU A 357 16.96 -15.36 -10.27
N GLU A 358 16.41 -16.45 -9.73
CA GLU A 358 15.97 -16.50 -8.33
C GLU A 358 17.13 -16.32 -7.35
N LYS A 359 18.32 -16.85 -7.63
CA LYS A 359 19.51 -16.63 -6.80
C LYS A 359 19.97 -15.18 -6.83
N THR A 360 19.97 -14.56 -8.01
CA THR A 360 20.32 -13.13 -8.15
C THR A 360 19.30 -12.26 -7.41
N ALA A 361 18.01 -12.56 -7.52
CA ALA A 361 16.95 -11.89 -6.76
C ALA A 361 17.10 -12.10 -5.25
N GLY A 362 17.57 -13.27 -4.83
CA GLY A 362 17.85 -13.61 -3.42
C GLY A 362 18.87 -12.68 -2.77
N ASN A 363 19.88 -12.22 -3.52
CA ASN A 363 20.86 -11.26 -2.99
C ASN A 363 20.20 -9.92 -2.62
N SER A 364 19.30 -9.41 -3.45
CA SER A 364 18.56 -8.18 -3.16
C SER A 364 17.62 -8.35 -1.96
N CYS A 365 17.11 -9.56 -1.73
CA CYS A 365 16.19 -9.84 -0.62
C CYS A 365 16.83 -9.65 0.76
N TRP A 366 18.16 -9.72 0.90
CA TRP A 366 18.82 -9.36 2.17
C TRP A 366 18.53 -7.92 2.58
N VAL A 367 18.74 -6.97 1.65
CA VAL A 367 18.58 -5.54 1.91
C VAL A 367 17.11 -5.17 2.01
N LEU A 368 16.27 -5.71 1.11
CA LEU A 368 14.83 -5.46 1.14
C LEU A 368 14.20 -5.98 2.44
N GLY A 369 14.58 -7.20 2.86
CA GLY A 369 14.11 -7.76 4.11
C GLY A 369 14.61 -7.01 5.33
N ALA A 370 15.89 -6.67 5.37
CA ALA A 370 16.44 -5.81 6.42
C ALA A 370 15.69 -4.46 6.52
N SER A 371 15.16 -3.96 5.41
CA SER A 371 14.45 -2.68 5.34
C SER A 371 12.93 -2.79 5.57
N TYR A 372 12.41 -3.97 5.95
CA TYR A 372 10.96 -4.23 6.09
C TYR A 372 10.20 -3.95 4.78
N ILE A 373 10.79 -4.37 3.65
CA ILE A 373 10.16 -4.33 2.31
C ILE A 373 9.79 -5.77 1.93
N THR A 374 8.55 -6.14 2.26
CA THR A 374 8.03 -7.51 2.12
C THR A 374 7.90 -7.91 0.64
N GLU A 375 7.73 -6.92 -0.24
CA GLU A 375 7.56 -7.04 -1.70
C GLU A 375 8.75 -7.73 -2.38
N GLY A 376 9.93 -7.74 -1.75
CA GLY A 376 11.10 -8.48 -2.26
C GLY A 376 10.81 -9.98 -2.48
N ALA A 377 9.80 -10.53 -1.80
CA ALA A 377 9.38 -11.92 -1.94
C ALA A 377 8.45 -12.19 -3.13
N ILE A 378 7.87 -11.16 -3.77
CA ILE A 378 6.89 -11.31 -4.86
C ILE A 378 7.44 -12.16 -6.02
N PRO A 379 8.67 -11.96 -6.53
CA PRO A 379 9.18 -12.74 -7.65
C PRO A 379 9.18 -14.25 -7.38
N PHE A 380 9.48 -14.65 -6.14
CA PHE A 380 9.50 -16.05 -5.72
C PHE A 380 8.09 -16.61 -5.53
N ALA A 381 7.20 -15.82 -4.93
CA ALA A 381 5.81 -16.21 -4.72
C ALA A 381 5.05 -16.36 -6.03
N VAL A 382 5.33 -15.52 -7.03
CA VAL A 382 4.75 -15.67 -8.38
C VAL A 382 5.28 -16.92 -9.07
N ALA A 383 6.55 -17.27 -8.89
CA ALA A 383 7.15 -18.44 -9.50
C ALA A 383 6.67 -19.79 -8.91
N ASP A 384 6.35 -19.83 -7.61
CA ASP A 384 5.87 -21.05 -6.93
C ASP A 384 4.94 -20.74 -5.73
N PRO A 385 3.72 -20.24 -5.98
CA PRO A 385 2.85 -19.66 -4.95
C PRO A 385 2.44 -20.67 -3.89
N LEU A 386 2.14 -21.90 -4.30
CA LEU A 386 1.63 -22.96 -3.40
C LEU A 386 2.64 -23.38 -2.33
N ARG A 387 3.94 -23.17 -2.57
CA ARG A 387 5.01 -23.59 -1.65
C ARG A 387 5.64 -22.39 -0.96
N VAL A 388 5.83 -21.30 -1.70
CA VAL A 388 6.47 -20.11 -1.17
C VAL A 388 5.53 -19.42 -0.18
N ILE A 389 4.31 -19.05 -0.57
CA ILE A 389 3.42 -18.24 0.28
C ILE A 389 3.17 -18.89 1.66
N PRO A 390 2.80 -20.19 1.77
CA PRO A 390 2.63 -20.82 3.08
C PRO A 390 3.91 -20.85 3.93
N SER A 391 5.08 -20.96 3.28
CA SER A 391 6.38 -20.92 3.98
C SER A 391 6.73 -19.51 4.49
N LEU A 392 6.35 -18.47 3.74
CA LEU A 392 6.49 -17.08 4.18
C LEU A 392 5.57 -16.85 5.40
N MET A 393 4.29 -17.24 5.29
CA MET A 393 3.31 -17.15 6.37
C MET A 393 3.79 -17.85 7.64
N LEU A 394 4.35 -19.05 7.53
CA LEU A 394 4.84 -19.81 8.69
C LEU A 394 6.01 -19.11 9.41
N GLY A 395 6.99 -18.60 8.66
CA GLY A 395 8.12 -17.89 9.28
C GLY A 395 7.72 -16.54 9.86
N SER A 396 6.88 -15.78 9.16
CA SER A 396 6.35 -14.50 9.67
C SER A 396 5.50 -14.69 10.91
N ALA A 397 4.64 -15.72 10.93
CA ALA A 397 3.88 -16.13 12.11
C ALA A 397 4.80 -16.47 13.28
N THR A 398 5.89 -17.20 13.02
CA THR A 398 6.89 -17.54 14.05
C THR A 398 7.52 -16.29 14.66
N ALA A 399 7.98 -15.35 13.82
CA ALA A 399 8.62 -14.12 14.31
C ALA A 399 7.64 -13.23 15.09
N ALA A 400 6.43 -13.00 14.57
CA ALA A 400 5.44 -12.19 15.28
C ALA A 400 4.94 -12.84 16.57
N ALA A 401 4.81 -14.17 16.61
CA ALA A 401 4.46 -14.92 17.82
C ALA A 401 5.50 -14.77 18.93
N ILE A 402 6.79 -14.90 18.59
CA ILE A 402 7.89 -14.69 19.54
C ILE A 402 7.90 -13.22 20.00
N SER A 403 7.76 -12.27 19.06
CA SER A 403 7.74 -10.83 19.36
C SER A 403 6.62 -10.45 20.32
N MET A 404 5.38 -10.88 20.04
CA MET A 404 4.22 -10.60 20.90
C MET A 404 4.31 -11.34 22.23
N GLY A 405 4.70 -12.62 22.22
CA GLY A 405 4.81 -13.44 23.43
C GLY A 405 5.85 -12.91 24.42
N ALA A 406 6.92 -12.29 23.92
CA ALA A 406 7.96 -11.67 24.73
C ALA A 406 7.70 -10.19 25.07
N GLY A 407 6.54 -9.64 24.72
CA GLY A 407 6.19 -8.25 25.02
C GLY A 407 7.07 -7.22 24.30
N VAL A 408 7.55 -7.54 23.09
CA VAL A 408 8.35 -6.60 22.30
C VAL A 408 7.47 -5.46 21.77
N THR A 409 7.93 -4.23 21.93
CA THR A 409 7.32 -2.96 21.53
C THR A 409 8.27 -2.15 20.66
N SER A 410 7.69 -1.29 19.81
CA SER A 410 8.44 -0.38 18.94
C SER A 410 7.90 1.04 19.04
N MET A 411 8.78 2.00 19.28
CA MET A 411 8.44 3.42 19.22
C MET A 411 8.44 3.97 17.79
N ALA A 412 9.03 3.24 16.84
CA ALA A 412 9.03 3.60 15.43
C ALA A 412 7.94 2.83 14.67
N PRO A 413 7.19 3.48 13.76
CA PRO A 413 6.15 2.82 12.98
C PRO A 413 6.69 2.00 11.80
N HIS A 414 7.96 2.23 11.41
CA HIS A 414 8.61 1.60 10.27
C HIS A 414 10.14 1.71 10.39
N GLY A 415 10.89 1.19 9.41
CA GLY A 415 12.36 1.30 9.33
C GLY A 415 13.15 0.00 9.50
N GLY A 416 12.52 -1.15 9.71
CA GLY A 416 13.18 -2.46 9.69
C GLY A 416 14.33 -2.59 10.69
N ILE A 417 15.46 -3.17 10.27
CA ILE A 417 16.67 -3.30 11.11
C ILE A 417 17.30 -1.94 11.44
N TRP A 418 17.04 -0.91 10.62
CA TRP A 418 17.69 0.39 10.75
C TRP A 418 17.30 1.11 12.04
N VAL A 419 16.07 0.93 12.51
CA VAL A 419 15.62 1.51 13.78
C VAL A 419 16.17 0.80 15.00
N MET A 420 16.70 -0.42 14.84
CA MET A 420 17.30 -1.17 15.95
C MET A 420 18.66 -0.61 16.37
N PHE A 421 19.33 0.16 15.51
CA PHE A 421 20.56 0.86 15.85
C PHE A 421 20.32 2.05 16.78
N ILE A 422 19.07 2.48 16.93
CA ILE A 422 18.69 3.56 17.81
C ILE A 422 18.40 2.96 19.19
N PRO A 423 19.16 3.35 20.24
CA PRO A 423 18.99 2.80 21.59
C PRO A 423 17.55 2.92 22.08
N ASN A 424 17.02 1.85 22.67
CA ASN A 424 15.68 1.72 23.27
C ASN A 424 14.46 2.01 22.38
N VAL A 425 14.60 2.16 21.05
CA VAL A 425 13.43 2.26 20.15
C VAL A 425 12.64 0.95 20.10
N ILE A 426 13.36 -0.18 20.20
CA ILE A 426 12.80 -1.51 20.38
C ILE A 426 13.19 -1.99 21.78
N ASN A 427 12.22 -2.33 22.63
CA ASN A 427 12.53 -3.00 23.90
C ASN A 427 12.92 -4.47 23.63
N HIS A 428 13.61 -5.12 24.58
CA HIS A 428 14.02 -6.53 24.45
C HIS A 428 14.71 -6.87 23.11
N LEU A 429 15.58 -5.97 22.61
CA LEU A 429 16.19 -6.05 21.28
C LEU A 429 16.79 -7.43 20.93
N PHE A 430 17.42 -8.10 21.90
CA PHE A 430 17.98 -9.44 21.68
C PHE A 430 16.90 -10.47 21.31
N ILE A 431 15.76 -10.47 22.02
CA ILE A 431 14.63 -11.36 21.72
C ILE A 431 14.03 -11.01 20.35
N TYR A 432 13.97 -9.72 20.01
CA TYR A 432 13.48 -9.27 18.72
C TYR A 432 14.34 -9.78 17.55
N LEU A 433 15.67 -9.69 17.68
CA LEU A 433 16.62 -10.24 16.70
C LEU A 433 16.49 -11.77 16.59
N LEU A 434 16.32 -12.47 17.72
CA LEU A 434 16.06 -13.90 17.74
C LEU A 434 14.74 -14.26 17.05
N ALA A 435 13.68 -13.47 17.23
CA ALA A 435 12.40 -13.68 16.58
C ALA A 435 12.53 -13.61 15.05
N ILE A 436 13.22 -12.59 14.54
CA ILE A 436 13.47 -12.40 13.11
C ILE A 436 14.35 -13.53 12.57
N ALA A 437 15.41 -13.89 13.28
CA ALA A 437 16.29 -15.00 12.89
C ALA A 437 15.54 -16.34 12.86
N ALA A 438 14.72 -16.63 13.88
CA ALA A 438 13.90 -17.83 13.94
C ALA A 438 12.91 -17.89 12.78
N GLY A 439 12.16 -16.81 12.52
CA GLY A 439 11.24 -16.73 11.38
C GLY A 439 11.96 -16.90 10.04
N THR A 440 13.12 -16.26 9.88
CA THR A 440 13.97 -16.37 8.68
C THR A 440 14.40 -17.81 8.42
N VAL A 441 14.86 -18.51 9.46
CA VAL A 441 15.25 -19.93 9.38
C VAL A 441 14.04 -20.81 9.07
N VAL A 442 12.90 -20.59 9.73
CA VAL A 442 11.66 -21.34 9.48
C VAL A 442 11.20 -21.17 8.03
N THR A 443 11.19 -19.95 7.49
CA THR A 443 10.87 -19.73 6.07
C THR A 443 11.87 -20.43 5.17
N ALA A 444 13.18 -20.29 5.43
CA ALA A 444 14.21 -20.87 4.59
C ALA A 444 14.14 -22.41 4.52
N ILE A 445 13.95 -23.06 5.66
CA ILE A 445 13.80 -24.51 5.76
C ILE A 445 12.48 -24.94 5.10
N SER A 446 11.37 -24.23 5.35
CA SER A 446 10.06 -24.61 4.79
C SER A 446 10.04 -24.54 3.27
N VAL A 447 10.52 -23.44 2.67
CA VAL A 447 10.68 -23.33 1.22
C VAL A 447 11.66 -24.39 0.72
N GLY A 448 12.78 -24.54 1.42
CA GLY A 448 13.82 -25.50 1.11
C GLY A 448 13.34 -26.94 1.08
N LEU A 449 12.44 -27.35 1.98
CA LEU A 449 11.87 -28.69 2.02
C LEU A 449 10.77 -28.88 0.97
N LEU A 450 9.86 -27.91 0.82
CA LEU A 450 8.70 -28.02 -0.05
C LEU A 450 9.04 -27.89 -1.55
N LYS A 451 10.01 -27.05 -1.91
CA LYS A 451 10.37 -26.79 -3.31
C LYS A 451 11.07 -28.01 -3.94
N THR A 452 10.75 -28.33 -5.19
CA THR A 452 11.35 -29.49 -5.88
C THR A 452 12.69 -29.10 -6.53
N PRO A 453 13.72 -29.96 -6.52
CA PRO A 453 14.97 -29.70 -7.24
C PRO A 453 14.75 -29.47 -8.74
N LEU A 454 15.50 -28.54 -9.34
CA LEU A 454 15.34 -28.17 -10.75
C LEU A 454 15.53 -29.37 -11.70
N ASN A 455 16.46 -30.28 -11.39
CA ASN A 455 16.70 -31.48 -12.20
C ASN A 455 15.50 -32.42 -12.26
N LYS A 456 14.66 -32.46 -11.21
CA LYS A 456 13.42 -33.27 -11.21
C LYS A 456 12.24 -32.55 -11.88
N ARG A 457 12.33 -31.23 -12.08
CA ARG A 457 11.31 -30.42 -12.75
C ARG A 457 11.38 -30.60 -14.26
N LYS A 458 12.60 -30.56 -14.84
CA LYS A 458 12.85 -30.85 -16.26
C LYS A 458 12.33 -32.23 -16.68
N ASN A 459 12.65 -33.28 -15.92
CA ASN A 459 12.18 -34.64 -16.23
C ASN A 459 10.64 -34.80 -16.16
N LYS A 460 9.94 -33.91 -15.44
CA LYS A 460 8.48 -33.96 -15.33
C LYS A 460 7.79 -33.16 -16.45
N GLU A 461 8.43 -32.11 -16.95
CA GLU A 461 8.00 -31.36 -18.15
C GLU A 461 8.31 -32.10 -19.45
N GLU A 462 9.35 -32.95 -19.49
CA GLU A 462 9.65 -33.83 -20.63
C GLU A 462 8.76 -35.10 -20.67
N MET A 463 8.02 -35.38 -19.60
CA MET A 463 7.11 -36.53 -19.48
C MET A 463 5.62 -36.17 -19.71
N ILE A 464 5.29 -34.89 -19.85
CA ILE A 464 3.95 -34.37 -20.17
C ILE A 464 4.02 -33.84 -21.60
#